data_AF-A0ABD5K6R6-F1
#
_entry.id   AF-A0ABD5K6R6-F1
#
_cell.length_a   1.000
_cell.length_b   1.000
_cell.length_c   1.000
_cell.angle_alpha   90.00
_cell.angle_beta   90.00
_cell.angle_gamma   90.00
#
_symmetry.space_group_name_H-M   'P 1'
#
loop_
_entity.id
_entity.type
_entity.pdbx_description
1 polymer ?
#
loop_
_entity_poly.entity_id
_entity_poly.type
_entity_poly.pdbx_seq_one_letter_code
_entity_poly.pdbx_strand_id
1 'polypeptide(L)'
;MIRGDLTALSPEELKVRLQGTDWQLFLRLVYHHRLYSVLYVKMKELNSSIIPADVMESLRQQYTVNTFRMLHLTAEMEQVCGAFRERGIRNITLKGPALAHDLYGDVSMRTSKDLDILIPFDDVEAAEGILATLGYVSKEGERAPTVRSWKWREHHICYTHPVKRTQVEIHWRLNPDSGKETDFELLWKRSRFSSYTQTPVRMLEQEDLWAYLVTHGARHGWFRLRWLLDIDQMIRSMPLDVKKVERRLKAEGRLSIGSQALYLASELLNTPLDVEYRSLMSLSDRTGKRLANEGAKFMNDMLESPADMKSYQSYLFKLRSTKQKWFFFIERLYPSTWDVDQLPLPRSLFFLYFPLRPFLWFWRRIKRYTVTERGKV
;
A
#
# COMPACT_ATOMS: atom_id res chain seq x y z
N MET A 1 6.62 -6.96 -22.10
CA MET A 1 5.24 -7.45 -22.33
C MET A 1 5.28 -8.95 -22.52
N ILE A 2 4.81 -9.74 -21.55
CA ILE A 2 4.63 -11.18 -21.72
C ILE A 2 3.15 -11.42 -22.04
N ARG A 3 2.84 -11.52 -23.33
CA ARG A 3 1.54 -12.00 -23.82
C ARG A 3 1.55 -13.53 -23.74
N GLY A 4 0.66 -14.08 -22.90
CA GLY A 4 0.40 -15.52 -22.79
C GLY A 4 1.00 -16.19 -21.55
N ASP A 5 0.40 -17.32 -21.16
CA ASP A 5 0.95 -18.24 -20.18
C ASP A 5 2.27 -18.81 -20.72
N LEU A 6 3.38 -18.53 -20.06
CA LEU A 6 4.71 -18.99 -20.51
C LEU A 6 4.80 -20.52 -20.56
N THR A 7 3.92 -21.23 -19.86
CA THR A 7 3.85 -22.69 -19.87
C THR A 7 3.30 -23.25 -21.19
N ALA A 8 2.69 -22.41 -22.03
CA ALA A 8 2.18 -22.79 -23.35
C ALA A 8 3.19 -22.58 -24.49
N LEU A 9 4.37 -22.00 -24.21
CA LEU A 9 5.40 -21.76 -25.22
C LEU A 9 6.31 -22.98 -25.37
N SER A 10 6.65 -23.33 -26.61
CA SER A 10 7.66 -24.37 -26.85
C SER A 10 9.05 -23.91 -26.36
N PRO A 11 9.97 -24.84 -26.05
CA PRO A 11 11.35 -24.51 -25.71
C PRO A 11 12.04 -23.62 -26.75
N GLU A 12 11.73 -23.82 -28.03
CA GLU A 12 12.23 -23.03 -29.16
C GLU A 12 11.67 -21.60 -29.14
N GLU A 13 10.38 -21.42 -28.87
CA GLU A 13 9.76 -20.09 -28.74
C GLU A 13 10.31 -19.32 -27.54
N LEU A 14 10.55 -20.00 -26.43
CA LEU A 14 11.21 -19.43 -25.25
C LEU A 14 12.64 -18.99 -25.60
N LYS A 15 13.40 -19.79 -26.35
CA LYS A 15 14.75 -19.44 -26.79
C LYS A 15 14.77 -18.16 -27.61
N VAL A 16 13.87 -18.06 -28.59
CA VAL A 16 13.76 -16.87 -29.44
C VAL A 16 13.36 -15.64 -28.63
N ARG A 17 12.41 -15.77 -27.69
CA ARG A 17 11.95 -14.64 -26.86
C ARG A 17 12.98 -14.16 -25.84
N LEU A 18 13.79 -15.08 -25.31
CA LEU A 18 14.82 -14.76 -24.32
C LEU A 18 16.18 -14.41 -24.96
N GLN A 19 16.31 -14.57 -26.28
CA GLN A 19 17.52 -14.23 -27.01
C GLN A 19 17.85 -12.73 -26.85
N GLY A 20 19.09 -12.43 -26.48
CA GLY A 20 19.54 -11.04 -26.27
C GLY A 20 19.06 -10.41 -24.96
N THR A 21 18.48 -11.19 -24.03
CA THR A 21 18.11 -10.69 -22.70
C THR A 21 19.36 -10.23 -21.93
N ASP A 22 19.34 -8.99 -21.47
CA ASP A 22 20.28 -8.51 -20.46
C ASP A 22 19.84 -9.03 -19.08
N TRP A 23 20.48 -10.12 -18.65
CA TRP A 23 20.17 -10.79 -17.40
C TRP A 23 20.53 -9.97 -16.15
N GLN A 24 21.48 -9.04 -16.26
CA GLN A 24 21.84 -8.16 -15.15
C GLN A 24 20.79 -7.07 -14.97
N LEU A 25 20.33 -6.46 -16.08
CA LEU A 25 19.19 -5.55 -16.04
C LEU A 25 17.91 -6.26 -15.57
N PHE A 26 17.68 -7.50 -16.01
CA PHE A 26 16.57 -8.33 -15.54
C PHE A 26 16.59 -8.48 -14.01
N LEU A 27 17.71 -8.93 -13.43
CA LEU A 27 17.81 -9.09 -11.96
C LEU A 27 17.56 -7.77 -11.23
N ARG A 28 18.11 -6.65 -11.72
CA ARG A 28 17.86 -5.31 -11.14
C ARG A 28 16.37 -4.95 -11.14
N LEU A 29 15.68 -5.18 -12.25
CA LEU A 29 14.24 -4.93 -12.38
C LEU A 29 13.43 -5.84 -11.45
N VAL A 30 13.78 -7.13 -11.40
CA VAL A 30 13.12 -8.12 -10.54
C VAL A 30 13.25 -7.73 -9.06
N TYR A 31 14.42 -7.25 -8.63
CA TYR A 31 14.65 -6.81 -7.27
C TYR A 31 13.91 -5.51 -6.95
N HIS A 32 14.00 -4.51 -7.83
CA HIS A 32 13.29 -3.24 -7.69
C HIS A 32 11.78 -3.45 -7.55
N HIS A 33 11.21 -4.23 -8.46
CA HIS A 33 9.78 -4.53 -8.47
C HIS A 33 9.36 -5.60 -7.45
N ARG A 34 10.32 -6.24 -6.76
CA ARG A 34 10.13 -7.29 -5.75
C ARG A 34 9.36 -8.51 -6.27
N LEU A 35 9.74 -8.97 -7.46
CA LEU A 35 9.14 -10.10 -8.14
C LEU A 35 9.95 -11.40 -8.00
N TYR A 36 11.09 -11.37 -7.29
CA TYR A 36 12.03 -12.50 -7.21
C TYR A 36 11.38 -13.80 -6.70
N SER A 37 10.44 -13.72 -5.76
CA SER A 37 9.78 -14.92 -5.21
C SER A 37 8.89 -15.60 -6.25
N VAL A 38 7.98 -14.84 -6.88
CA VAL A 38 7.08 -15.39 -7.91
C VAL A 38 7.86 -15.85 -9.13
N LEU A 39 8.85 -15.06 -9.56
CA LEU A 39 9.64 -15.39 -10.75
C LEU A 39 10.54 -16.61 -10.51
N TYR A 40 11.12 -16.78 -9.33
CA TYR A 40 11.86 -18.01 -9.02
C TYR A 40 11.00 -19.25 -9.20
N VAL A 41 9.79 -19.27 -8.61
CA VAL A 41 8.87 -20.41 -8.71
C VAL A 41 8.49 -20.68 -10.17
N LYS A 42 8.08 -19.63 -10.91
CA LYS A 42 7.69 -19.76 -12.32
C LYS A 42 8.85 -20.18 -13.23
N MET A 43 10.04 -19.66 -13.01
CA MET A 43 11.22 -20.00 -13.79
C MET A 43 11.73 -21.41 -13.47
N LYS A 44 11.57 -21.87 -12.23
CA LYS A 44 11.84 -23.25 -11.84
C LYS A 44 10.86 -24.22 -12.53
N GLU A 45 9.57 -23.88 -12.60
CA GLU A 45 8.56 -24.66 -13.33
C GLU A 45 8.86 -24.76 -14.83
N LEU A 46 9.34 -23.67 -15.44
CA LEU A 46 9.75 -23.66 -16.85
C LEU A 46 10.94 -24.58 -17.14
N ASN A 47 11.76 -24.90 -16.13
CA ASN A 47 12.91 -25.81 -16.19
C ASN A 47 13.76 -25.65 -17.47
N SER A 48 14.08 -24.40 -17.82
CA SER A 48 14.74 -24.08 -19.10
C SER A 48 16.22 -23.80 -18.90
N SER A 49 17.07 -24.47 -19.69
CA SER A 49 18.52 -24.24 -19.74
C SER A 49 18.92 -22.91 -20.37
N ILE A 50 17.95 -22.15 -20.90
CA ILE A 50 18.18 -20.83 -21.51
C ILE A 50 18.42 -19.76 -20.44
N ILE A 51 17.89 -19.97 -19.23
CA ILE A 51 18.08 -19.07 -18.10
C ILE A 51 19.45 -19.37 -17.48
N PRO A 52 20.35 -18.39 -17.34
CA PRO A 52 21.65 -18.59 -16.71
C PRO A 52 21.54 -19.10 -15.26
N ALA A 53 22.45 -19.99 -14.88
CA ALA A 53 22.45 -20.63 -13.56
C ALA A 53 22.65 -19.62 -12.42
N ASP A 54 23.47 -18.59 -12.64
CA ASP A 54 23.72 -17.50 -11.68
C ASP A 54 22.45 -16.65 -11.44
N VAL A 55 21.64 -16.41 -12.47
CA VAL A 55 20.33 -15.76 -12.36
C VAL A 55 19.39 -16.61 -11.50
N MET A 56 19.27 -17.91 -11.80
CA MET A 56 18.41 -18.81 -11.02
C MET A 56 18.85 -18.90 -9.56
N GLU A 57 20.15 -18.99 -9.30
CA GLU A 57 20.70 -19.05 -7.95
C GLU A 57 20.44 -17.74 -7.18
N SER A 58 20.63 -16.60 -7.84
CA SER A 58 20.34 -15.28 -7.31
C SER A 58 18.86 -15.11 -6.90
N LEU A 59 17.93 -15.60 -7.72
CA LEU A 59 16.51 -15.62 -7.40
C LEU A 59 16.17 -16.60 -6.26
N ARG A 60 16.78 -17.79 -6.26
CA ARG A 60 16.61 -18.81 -5.21
C ARG A 60 17.02 -18.29 -3.83
N GLN A 61 18.14 -17.58 -3.75
CA GLN A 61 18.62 -16.98 -2.51
C GLN A 61 17.63 -15.96 -1.96
N GLN A 62 17.13 -15.05 -2.80
CA GLN A 62 16.13 -14.06 -2.37
C GLN A 62 14.78 -14.69 -2.01
N TYR A 63 14.35 -15.70 -2.76
CA TYR A 63 13.16 -16.49 -2.40
C TYR A 63 13.30 -17.15 -1.03
N THR A 64 14.47 -17.73 -0.73
CA THR A 64 14.76 -18.38 0.56
C THR A 64 14.72 -17.35 1.71
N VAL A 65 15.38 -16.20 1.54
CA VAL A 65 15.35 -15.09 2.51
C VAL A 65 13.91 -14.60 2.75
N ASN A 66 13.13 -14.44 1.67
CA ASN A 66 11.73 -14.04 1.78
C ASN A 66 10.88 -15.09 2.48
N THR A 67 11.13 -16.38 2.25
CA THR A 67 10.40 -17.47 2.91
C THR A 67 10.55 -17.37 4.43
N PHE A 68 11.79 -17.27 4.94
CA PHE A 68 12.01 -17.08 6.38
C PHE A 68 11.38 -15.79 6.90
N ARG A 69 11.48 -14.68 6.16
CA ARG A 69 10.85 -13.42 6.53
C ARG A 69 9.34 -13.53 6.62
N MET A 70 8.70 -14.19 5.65
CA MET A 70 7.25 -14.33 5.60
C MET A 70 6.74 -15.27 6.69
N LEU A 71 7.45 -16.35 7.00
CA LEU A 71 7.13 -17.22 8.15
C LEU A 71 7.25 -16.47 9.48
N HIS A 72 8.32 -15.68 9.66
CA HIS A 72 8.48 -14.82 10.83
C HIS A 72 7.36 -13.79 10.94
N LEU A 73 7.00 -13.12 9.85
CA LEU A 73 5.88 -12.18 9.83
C LEU A 73 4.53 -12.85 10.11
N THR A 74 4.32 -14.10 9.67
CA THR A 74 3.11 -14.87 10.01
C THR A 74 3.01 -15.06 11.51
N ALA A 75 4.08 -15.50 12.17
CA ALA A 75 4.10 -15.70 13.62
C ALA A 75 3.84 -14.39 14.39
N GLU A 76 4.47 -13.29 13.98
CA GLU A 76 4.23 -11.98 14.60
C GLU A 76 2.80 -11.46 14.37
N MET A 77 2.23 -11.69 13.18
CA MET A 77 0.85 -11.35 12.87
C MET A 77 -0.12 -12.09 13.79
N GLU A 78 0.04 -13.40 13.95
CA GLU A 78 -0.78 -14.20 14.86
C GLU A 78 -0.63 -13.75 16.31
N GLN A 79 0.60 -13.46 16.77
CA GLN A 79 0.86 -12.98 18.12
C GLN A 79 0.16 -11.64 18.39
N VAL A 80 0.31 -10.67 17.49
CA VAL A 80 -0.26 -9.32 17.66
C VAL A 80 -1.80 -9.36 17.56
N CYS A 81 -2.35 -10.03 16.54
CA CYS A 81 -3.80 -10.18 16.37
C CYS A 81 -4.44 -10.94 17.55
N GLY A 82 -3.76 -11.98 18.04
CA GLY A 82 -4.17 -12.74 19.23
C GLY A 82 -4.22 -11.87 20.48
N ALA A 83 -3.14 -11.12 20.77
CA ALA A 83 -3.05 -10.25 21.93
C ALA A 83 -4.08 -9.10 21.92
N PHE A 84 -4.43 -8.58 20.74
CA PHE A 84 -5.54 -7.62 20.58
C PHE A 84 -6.88 -8.27 20.90
N ARG A 85 -7.15 -9.45 20.33
CA ARG A 85 -8.41 -10.17 20.55
C ARG A 85 -8.62 -10.55 22.02
N GLU A 86 -7.58 -11.01 22.70
CA GLU A 86 -7.63 -11.38 24.14
C GLU A 86 -8.04 -10.20 25.04
N ARG A 87 -7.76 -8.97 24.60
CA ARG A 87 -8.11 -7.74 25.30
C ARG A 87 -9.32 -7.02 24.67
N GLY A 88 -10.04 -7.69 23.78
CA GLY A 88 -11.28 -7.17 23.19
C GLY A 88 -11.10 -6.17 22.04
N ILE A 89 -9.88 -5.94 21.54
CA ILE A 89 -9.64 -5.04 20.42
C ILE A 89 -9.93 -5.74 19.10
N ARG A 90 -10.93 -5.22 18.38
CA ARG A 90 -11.30 -5.68 17.04
C ARG A 90 -10.25 -5.23 16.04
N ASN A 91 -9.74 -6.17 15.25
CA ASN A 91 -8.65 -5.90 14.31
C ASN A 91 -8.80 -6.62 12.97
N ILE A 92 -8.46 -5.94 11.89
CA ILE A 92 -8.49 -6.46 10.51
C ILE A 92 -7.12 -6.27 9.88
N THR A 93 -6.48 -7.37 9.47
CA THR A 93 -5.25 -7.32 8.70
C THR A 93 -5.55 -6.86 7.27
N LEU A 94 -4.81 -5.86 6.80
CA LEU A 94 -5.03 -5.23 5.49
C LEU A 94 -4.19 -5.85 4.36
N LYS A 95 -2.99 -6.36 4.68
CA LYS A 95 -2.00 -6.92 3.75
C LYS A 95 -1.15 -7.98 4.46
N GLY A 96 -0.03 -8.38 3.84
CA GLY A 96 1.01 -9.15 4.52
C GLY A 96 0.85 -10.66 4.29
N PRO A 97 1.20 -11.50 5.28
CA PRO A 97 1.20 -12.95 5.12
C PRO A 97 -0.17 -13.55 4.81
N ALA A 98 -1.23 -13.08 5.48
CA ALA A 98 -2.59 -13.58 5.21
C ALA A 98 -3.02 -13.31 3.75
N LEU A 99 -2.70 -12.13 3.21
CA LEU A 99 -2.93 -11.79 1.81
C LEU A 99 -2.07 -12.63 0.85
N ALA A 100 -0.84 -12.94 1.23
CA ALA A 100 0.04 -13.79 0.43
C ALA A 100 -0.56 -15.18 0.22
N HIS A 101 -1.05 -15.79 1.30
CA HIS A 101 -1.74 -17.08 1.21
C HIS A 101 -3.04 -16.98 0.41
N ASP A 102 -3.88 -15.97 0.65
CA ASP A 102 -5.13 -15.77 -0.09
C ASP A 102 -4.92 -15.67 -1.62
N LEU A 103 -3.81 -15.05 -2.07
CA LEU A 103 -3.53 -14.83 -3.50
C LEU A 103 -2.78 -15.97 -4.18
N TYR A 104 -1.94 -16.70 -3.43
CA TYR A 104 -0.97 -17.64 -4.02
C TYR A 104 -1.03 -19.05 -3.42
N GLY A 105 -1.77 -19.27 -2.32
CA GLY A 105 -1.75 -20.51 -1.55
C GLY A 105 -0.45 -20.73 -0.74
N ASP A 106 0.58 -19.93 -0.97
CA ASP A 106 1.89 -19.99 -0.32
C ASP A 106 2.37 -18.60 0.06
N VAL A 107 2.64 -18.39 1.36
CA VAL A 107 3.11 -17.10 1.89
C VAL A 107 4.47 -16.67 1.33
N SER A 108 5.30 -17.62 0.89
CA SER A 108 6.65 -17.37 0.36
C SER A 108 6.63 -16.66 -1.01
N MET A 109 5.51 -16.75 -1.74
CA MET A 109 5.39 -16.19 -3.09
C MET A 109 5.24 -14.67 -3.09
N ARG A 110 4.71 -14.09 -2.02
CA ARG A 110 4.56 -12.64 -1.88
C ARG A 110 5.61 -12.07 -0.93
N THR A 111 6.04 -10.85 -1.19
CA THR A 111 6.94 -10.12 -0.29
C THR A 111 6.14 -9.23 0.65
N SER A 112 6.54 -9.11 1.91
CA SER A 112 6.00 -8.10 2.84
C SER A 112 7.11 -7.47 3.66
N LYS A 113 6.95 -6.17 3.95
CA LYS A 113 7.90 -5.44 4.80
C LYS A 113 7.43 -5.41 6.25
N ASP A 114 6.14 -5.18 6.42
CA ASP A 114 5.42 -4.79 7.62
C ASP A 114 4.10 -5.57 7.73
N LEU A 115 3.45 -5.40 8.88
CA LEU A 115 2.09 -5.85 9.18
C LEU A 115 1.17 -4.62 9.26
N ASP A 116 0.21 -4.51 8.36
CA ASP A 116 -0.81 -3.45 8.38
C ASP A 116 -2.08 -3.97 9.06
N ILE A 117 -2.43 -3.39 10.22
CA ILE A 117 -3.59 -3.81 11.01
C ILE A 117 -4.52 -2.62 11.24
N LEU A 118 -5.78 -2.74 10.81
CA LEU A 118 -6.84 -1.76 11.03
C LEU A 118 -7.60 -2.07 12.33
N ILE A 119 -7.78 -1.05 13.17
CA ILE A 119 -8.55 -1.10 14.43
C ILE A 119 -9.50 0.11 14.53
N PRO A 120 -10.51 0.09 15.42
CA PRO A 120 -11.24 1.29 15.78
C PRO A 120 -10.31 2.36 16.33
N PHE A 121 -10.59 3.62 15.98
CA PHE A 121 -9.78 4.75 16.44
C PHE A 121 -9.69 4.82 17.97
N ASP A 122 -10.81 4.57 18.66
CA ASP A 122 -10.88 4.70 20.11
C ASP A 122 -10.05 3.60 20.84
N ASP A 123 -9.63 2.55 20.13
CA ASP A 123 -8.80 1.47 20.66
C ASP A 123 -7.29 1.73 20.45
N VAL A 124 -6.88 2.82 19.79
CA VAL A 124 -5.45 3.06 19.44
C VAL A 124 -4.55 3.14 20.67
N GLU A 125 -4.99 3.82 21.74
CA GLU A 125 -4.22 3.93 22.99
C GLU A 125 -4.09 2.57 23.69
N ALA A 126 -5.17 1.79 23.72
CA ALA A 126 -5.14 0.43 24.26
C ALA A 126 -4.21 -0.48 23.42
N ALA A 127 -4.23 -0.36 22.10
CA ALA A 127 -3.36 -1.10 21.19
C ALA A 127 -1.88 -0.77 21.39
N GLU A 128 -1.55 0.51 21.64
CA GLU A 128 -0.19 0.95 21.98
C GLU A 128 0.33 0.26 23.25
N GLY A 129 -0.47 0.25 24.32
CA GLY A 129 -0.13 -0.45 25.56
C GLY A 129 0.11 -1.95 25.34
N ILE A 130 -0.69 -2.59 24.51
CA ILE A 130 -0.50 -4.01 24.16
C ILE A 130 0.80 -4.24 23.38
N LEU A 131 1.06 -3.44 22.36
CA LEU A 131 2.27 -3.53 21.56
C LEU A 131 3.52 -3.32 22.42
N ALA A 132 3.47 -2.38 23.37
CA ALA A 132 4.54 -2.18 24.35
C ALA A 132 4.80 -3.44 25.20
N THR A 133 3.75 -4.13 25.67
CA THR A 133 3.92 -5.41 26.39
C THR A 133 4.53 -6.51 25.53
N LEU A 134 4.37 -6.43 24.20
CA LEU A 134 4.98 -7.34 23.23
C LEU A 134 6.39 -6.91 22.79
N GLY A 135 6.94 -5.84 23.37
CA GLY A 135 8.30 -5.34 23.07
C GLY A 135 8.39 -4.44 21.83
N TYR A 136 7.26 -3.99 21.29
CA TYR A 136 7.23 -3.03 20.19
C TYR A 136 7.36 -1.59 20.71
N VAL A 137 8.12 -0.78 19.98
CA VAL A 137 8.36 0.63 20.31
C VAL A 137 7.83 1.52 19.18
N SER A 138 7.11 2.59 19.53
CA SER A 138 6.65 3.58 18.54
C SER A 138 7.83 4.29 17.90
N LYS A 139 7.83 4.43 16.58
CA LYS A 139 8.83 5.24 15.86
C LYS A 139 8.68 6.74 16.10
N GLU A 140 7.53 7.16 16.64
CA GLU A 140 7.16 8.57 16.73
C GLU A 140 7.42 9.15 18.13
N GLY A 141 8.03 8.36 19.04
CA GLY A 141 8.36 8.75 20.42
C GLY A 141 7.15 8.78 21.36
N GLU A 142 7.35 9.24 22.61
CA GLU A 142 6.25 9.52 23.53
C GLU A 142 5.42 10.68 22.98
N ARG A 143 4.24 10.38 22.45
CA ARG A 143 3.33 11.39 21.91
C ARG A 143 2.52 12.01 23.03
N ALA A 144 2.54 13.34 23.13
CA ALA A 144 1.76 14.06 24.14
C ALA A 144 0.25 13.74 24.01
N PRO A 145 -0.49 13.42 25.10
CA PRO A 145 -1.85 12.85 25.04
C PRO A 145 -2.96 13.76 24.47
N THR A 146 -2.65 14.95 23.97
CA THR A 146 -3.63 16.07 24.02
C THR A 146 -4.15 16.59 22.69
N VAL A 147 -3.55 16.26 21.54
CA VAL A 147 -3.94 16.99 20.32
C VAL A 147 -4.87 16.17 19.43
N ARG A 148 -6.17 16.09 19.74
CA ARG A 148 -7.24 15.54 18.85
C ARG A 148 -7.19 16.04 17.38
N SER A 149 -6.33 16.99 17.00
CA SER A 149 -6.04 17.35 15.61
C SER A 149 -5.32 16.26 14.81
N TRP A 150 -4.64 15.27 15.44
CA TRP A 150 -3.99 14.16 14.72
C TRP A 150 -5.01 13.26 14.02
N LYS A 151 -6.21 13.15 14.60
CA LYS A 151 -7.35 12.35 14.09
C LYS A 151 -7.64 12.55 12.61
N TRP A 152 -7.43 13.77 12.10
CA TRP A 152 -7.80 14.16 10.74
C TRP A 152 -6.64 14.07 9.74
N ARG A 153 -5.40 13.96 10.21
CA ARG A 153 -4.20 14.12 9.37
C ARG A 153 -3.35 12.87 9.23
N GLU A 154 -3.40 12.01 10.24
CA GLU A 154 -2.74 10.70 10.21
C GLU A 154 -3.81 9.61 10.03
N HIS A 155 -3.36 8.47 9.52
CA HIS A 155 -4.21 7.28 9.31
C HIS A 155 -3.65 6.04 9.99
N HIS A 156 -2.39 6.09 10.42
CA HIS A 156 -1.72 5.02 11.15
C HIS A 156 -0.59 5.54 12.03
N ILE A 157 -0.13 4.68 12.94
CA ILE A 157 1.11 4.80 13.72
C ILE A 157 2.01 3.61 13.40
N CYS A 158 3.32 3.85 13.31
CA CYS A 158 4.29 2.80 13.10
C CYS A 158 5.03 2.39 14.38
N TYR A 159 5.00 1.09 14.66
CA TYR A 159 5.75 0.44 15.74
C TYR A 159 6.83 -0.49 15.16
N THR A 160 7.93 -0.66 15.88
CA THR A 160 9.01 -1.58 15.51
C THR A 160 9.52 -2.32 16.73
N HIS A 161 9.71 -3.62 16.58
CA HIS A 161 10.36 -4.45 17.58
C HIS A 161 11.89 -4.39 17.36
N PRO A 162 12.70 -3.93 18.32
CA PRO A 162 14.13 -3.69 18.13
C PRO A 162 14.93 -4.98 17.85
N VAL A 163 14.59 -6.06 18.56
CA VAL A 163 15.25 -7.38 18.39
C VAL A 163 14.73 -8.12 17.17
N LYS A 164 13.41 -8.32 17.06
CA LYS A 164 12.78 -9.08 15.97
C LYS A 164 12.81 -8.36 14.62
N ARG A 165 13.09 -7.05 14.61
CA ARG A 165 13.11 -6.17 13.41
C ARG A 165 11.80 -6.20 12.61
N THR A 166 10.69 -6.52 13.28
CA THR A 166 9.34 -6.50 12.70
C THR A 166 8.73 -5.11 12.83
N GLN A 167 8.06 -4.65 11.78
CA GLN A 167 7.32 -3.41 11.75
C GLN A 167 5.82 -3.72 11.76
N VAL A 168 5.08 -3.08 12.68
CA VAL A 168 3.62 -3.14 12.75
C VAL A 168 3.09 -1.72 12.54
N GLU A 169 2.17 -1.56 11.59
CA GLU A 169 1.46 -0.31 11.34
C GLU A 169 0.02 -0.47 11.84
N ILE A 170 -0.35 0.33 12.83
CA ILE A 170 -1.71 0.36 13.39
C ILE A 170 -2.48 1.46 12.69
N HIS A 171 -3.41 1.07 11.83
CA HIS A 171 -4.27 1.94 11.05
C HIS A 171 -5.61 2.14 11.78
N TRP A 172 -6.15 3.34 11.73
CA TRP A 172 -7.57 3.63 12.07
C TRP A 172 -8.36 4.13 10.85
N ARG A 173 -7.67 4.34 9.73
CA ARG A 173 -8.22 4.74 8.43
C ARG A 173 -7.47 3.98 7.34
N LEU A 174 -8.14 3.63 6.25
CA LEU A 174 -7.51 2.92 5.14
C LEU A 174 -6.56 3.83 4.36
N ASN A 175 -6.87 5.14 4.32
CA ASN A 175 -6.16 6.10 3.49
C ASN A 175 -5.81 7.40 4.23
N PRO A 176 -4.67 8.03 3.90
CA PRO A 176 -4.27 9.32 4.48
C PRO A 176 -5.12 10.48 3.97
N ASP A 177 -5.78 10.35 2.81
CA ASP A 177 -6.65 11.41 2.32
C ASP A 177 -7.89 11.51 3.22
N SER A 178 -8.33 12.72 3.50
CA SER A 178 -9.55 13.04 4.28
C SER A 178 -10.86 12.81 3.51
N GLY A 179 -10.80 12.06 2.41
CA GLY A 179 -11.98 11.68 1.67
C GLY A 179 -12.89 10.76 2.49
N LYS A 180 -14.13 10.64 2.02
CA LYS A 180 -15.04 9.62 2.51
C LYS A 180 -14.43 8.24 2.26
N GLU A 181 -14.33 7.44 3.30
CA GLU A 181 -13.97 6.02 3.22
C GLU A 181 -15.01 5.18 3.95
N THR A 182 -14.97 3.89 3.70
CA THR A 182 -15.85 2.92 4.36
C THR A 182 -15.53 2.85 5.85
N ASP A 183 -16.56 2.97 6.68
CA ASP A 183 -16.45 2.94 8.14
C ASP A 183 -15.99 1.57 8.66
N PHE A 184 -15.25 1.58 9.78
CA PHE A 184 -14.72 0.37 10.39
C PHE A 184 -15.80 -0.66 10.71
N GLU A 185 -16.97 -0.26 11.22
CA GLU A 185 -18.03 -1.21 11.58
C GLU A 185 -18.56 -1.96 10.37
N LEU A 186 -18.64 -1.27 9.23
CA LEU A 186 -19.08 -1.90 7.98
C LEU A 186 -18.02 -2.85 7.43
N LEU A 187 -16.74 -2.47 7.50
CA LEU A 187 -15.62 -3.35 7.13
C LEU A 187 -15.52 -4.55 8.08
N TRP A 188 -15.76 -4.35 9.37
CA TRP A 188 -15.80 -5.40 10.38
C TRP A 188 -16.93 -6.39 10.12
N LYS A 189 -18.14 -5.89 9.82
CA LYS A 189 -19.28 -6.74 9.49
C LYS A 189 -19.02 -7.61 8.25
N ARG A 190 -18.34 -7.07 7.25
CA ARG A 190 -18.08 -7.75 5.95
C ARG A 190 -16.80 -8.57 5.92
N SER A 191 -15.87 -8.35 6.85
CA SER A 191 -14.58 -9.04 6.82
C SER A 191 -14.74 -10.56 6.98
N ARG A 192 -13.70 -11.29 6.60
CA ARG A 192 -13.63 -12.75 6.68
C ARG A 192 -12.45 -13.17 7.54
N PHE A 193 -12.45 -14.41 8.00
CA PHE A 193 -11.25 -14.99 8.61
C PHE A 193 -10.33 -15.56 7.53
N SER A 194 -9.02 -15.48 7.76
CA SER A 194 -8.03 -16.22 6.97
C SER A 194 -8.20 -17.72 7.21
N SER A 195 -8.03 -18.54 6.17
CA SER A 195 -8.12 -20.00 6.24
C SER A 195 -6.81 -20.69 6.63
N TYR A 196 -5.71 -19.93 6.74
CA TYR A 196 -4.35 -20.48 6.88
C TYR A 196 -3.75 -20.31 8.28
N THR A 197 -4.23 -19.35 9.04
CA THR A 197 -3.65 -18.98 10.34
C THR A 197 -4.11 -19.91 11.46
N GLN A 198 -3.22 -20.25 12.38
CA GLN A 198 -3.52 -21.05 13.57
C GLN A 198 -4.45 -20.30 14.54
N THR A 199 -4.26 -18.99 14.64
CA THR A 199 -5.18 -18.10 15.36
C THR A 199 -6.14 -17.42 14.38
N PRO A 200 -7.42 -17.22 14.74
CA PRO A 200 -8.34 -16.44 13.93
C PRO A 200 -7.83 -15.01 13.61
N VAL A 201 -7.34 -14.82 12.38
CA VAL A 201 -6.94 -13.51 11.83
C VAL A 201 -8.02 -13.03 10.86
N ARG A 202 -8.53 -11.81 11.07
CA ARG A 202 -9.56 -11.20 10.20
C ARG A 202 -8.91 -10.43 9.05
N MET A 203 -9.54 -10.46 7.89
CA MET A 203 -9.14 -9.77 6.66
C MET A 203 -10.34 -9.08 6.02
N LEU A 204 -10.11 -7.98 5.29
CA LEU A 204 -11.15 -7.32 4.49
C LEU A 204 -11.85 -8.30 3.55
N GLU A 205 -13.16 -8.11 3.29
CA GLU A 205 -13.88 -8.83 2.20
C GLU A 205 -13.18 -8.60 0.85
N GLN A 206 -13.36 -9.50 -0.12
CA GLN A 206 -12.57 -9.49 -1.35
C GLN A 206 -12.71 -8.18 -2.13
N GLU A 207 -13.90 -7.58 -2.20
CA GLU A 207 -14.06 -6.34 -2.94
C GLU A 207 -13.64 -5.09 -2.14
N ASP A 208 -13.60 -5.15 -0.80
CA ASP A 208 -13.04 -4.08 0.05
C ASP A 208 -11.52 -4.12 -0.04
N LEU A 209 -10.96 -5.32 -0.02
CA LEU A 209 -9.54 -5.58 -0.25
C LEU A 209 -9.12 -5.08 -1.64
N TRP A 210 -9.90 -5.37 -2.68
CA TRP A 210 -9.60 -4.89 -4.04
C TRP A 210 -9.57 -3.36 -4.08
N ALA A 211 -10.62 -2.71 -3.55
CA ALA A 211 -10.71 -1.24 -3.49
C ALA A 211 -9.54 -0.62 -2.69
N TYR A 212 -9.16 -1.27 -1.58
CA TYR A 212 -8.01 -0.88 -0.78
C TYR A 212 -6.69 -1.02 -1.55
N LEU A 213 -6.42 -2.16 -2.17
CA LEU A 213 -5.16 -2.42 -2.86
C LEU A 213 -4.96 -1.52 -4.09
N VAL A 214 -6.00 -1.25 -4.89
CA VAL A 214 -5.86 -0.32 -6.01
C VAL A 214 -5.58 1.11 -5.54
N THR A 215 -6.20 1.52 -4.43
CA THR A 215 -5.96 2.83 -3.83
C THR A 215 -4.56 2.93 -3.25
N HIS A 216 -4.10 1.87 -2.58
CA HIS A 216 -2.74 1.79 -2.04
C HIS A 216 -1.69 1.85 -3.16
N GLY A 217 -1.83 1.02 -4.21
CA GLY A 217 -0.92 1.02 -5.36
C GLY A 217 -0.87 2.38 -6.05
N ALA A 218 -2.04 2.99 -6.30
CA ALA A 218 -2.13 4.31 -6.91
C ALA A 218 -1.54 5.40 -6.01
N ARG A 219 -1.77 5.36 -4.70
CA ARG A 219 -1.16 6.32 -3.76
C ARG A 219 0.36 6.25 -3.77
N HIS A 220 0.94 5.10 -4.07
CA HIS A 220 2.39 4.97 -4.23
C HIS A 220 2.84 5.21 -5.68
N GLY A 221 1.96 5.59 -6.61
CA GLY A 221 2.30 5.79 -8.01
C GLY A 221 2.64 4.51 -8.76
N TRP A 222 2.26 3.35 -8.22
CA TRP A 222 2.51 2.05 -8.82
C TRP A 222 3.98 1.75 -9.14
N PHE A 223 4.95 2.42 -8.51
CA PHE A 223 6.37 2.32 -8.88
C PHE A 223 6.99 0.91 -8.77
N ARG A 224 6.27 -0.06 -8.19
CA ARG A 224 6.62 -1.49 -8.18
C ARG A 224 5.49 -2.34 -8.76
N LEU A 225 5.83 -3.22 -9.70
CA LEU A 225 4.89 -4.15 -10.34
C LEU A 225 4.20 -5.11 -9.37
N ARG A 226 4.81 -5.45 -8.22
CA ARG A 226 4.20 -6.37 -7.24
C ARG A 226 2.77 -6.00 -6.85
N TRP A 227 2.44 -4.70 -6.79
CA TRP A 227 1.11 -4.26 -6.41
C TRP A 227 0.09 -4.57 -7.51
N LEU A 228 0.47 -4.45 -8.77
CA LEU A 228 -0.39 -4.85 -9.88
C LEU A 228 -0.52 -6.36 -9.95
N LEU A 229 0.52 -7.11 -9.58
CA LEU A 229 0.45 -8.57 -9.53
C LEU A 229 -0.59 -9.04 -8.51
N ASP A 230 -0.71 -8.37 -7.36
CA ASP A 230 -1.80 -8.65 -6.41
C ASP A 230 -3.17 -8.47 -7.09
N ILE A 231 -3.38 -7.38 -7.85
CA ILE A 231 -4.64 -7.11 -8.57
C ILE A 231 -4.90 -8.14 -9.68
N ASP A 232 -3.88 -8.50 -10.46
CA ASP A 232 -3.96 -9.51 -11.50
C ASP A 232 -4.37 -10.87 -10.91
N GLN A 233 -3.75 -11.29 -9.80
CA GLN A 233 -4.10 -12.52 -9.11
C GLN A 233 -5.53 -12.51 -8.55
N MET A 234 -5.98 -11.39 -7.98
CA MET A 234 -7.37 -11.27 -7.54
C MET A 234 -8.36 -11.44 -8.71
N ILE A 235 -8.08 -10.84 -9.87
CA ILE A 235 -8.97 -10.95 -11.04
C ILE A 235 -8.98 -12.38 -11.61
N ARG A 236 -7.82 -13.06 -11.62
CA ARG A 236 -7.69 -14.42 -12.18
C ARG A 236 -8.23 -15.51 -11.27
N SER A 237 -8.10 -15.35 -9.96
CA SER A 237 -8.23 -16.47 -9.02
C SER A 237 -9.28 -16.24 -7.92
N MET A 238 -9.86 -15.05 -7.81
CA MET A 238 -10.91 -14.76 -6.83
C MET A 238 -12.25 -14.44 -7.49
N PRO A 239 -13.38 -14.92 -6.95
CA PRO A 239 -14.72 -14.62 -7.44
C PRO A 239 -15.20 -13.24 -6.96
N LEU A 240 -14.66 -12.17 -7.55
CA LEU A 240 -15.06 -10.80 -7.22
C LEU A 240 -16.41 -10.42 -7.81
N ASP A 241 -17.30 -9.83 -6.99
CA ASP A 241 -18.49 -9.13 -7.49
C ASP A 241 -18.08 -7.73 -7.99
N VAL A 242 -17.89 -7.59 -9.30
CA VAL A 242 -17.40 -6.33 -9.91
C VAL A 242 -18.38 -5.17 -9.68
N LYS A 243 -19.68 -5.44 -9.54
CA LYS A 243 -20.69 -4.41 -9.22
C LYS A 243 -20.56 -3.92 -7.77
N LYS A 244 -20.17 -4.79 -6.82
CA LYS A 244 -19.80 -4.36 -5.47
C LYS A 244 -18.52 -3.52 -5.50
N VAL A 245 -17.50 -3.93 -6.25
CA VAL A 245 -16.26 -3.15 -6.44
C VAL A 245 -16.59 -1.75 -6.96
N GLU A 246 -17.38 -1.66 -8.03
CA GLU A 246 -17.81 -0.38 -8.62
C GLU A 246 -18.49 0.50 -7.56
N ARG A 247 -19.46 -0.04 -6.81
CA ARG A 247 -20.17 0.70 -5.77
C ARG A 247 -19.23 1.23 -4.68
N ARG A 248 -18.26 0.42 -4.24
CA ARG A 248 -17.26 0.80 -3.23
C ARG A 248 -16.39 1.96 -3.74
N LEU A 249 -15.82 1.82 -4.93
CA LEU A 249 -15.01 2.88 -5.56
C LEU A 249 -15.81 4.15 -5.80
N LYS A 250 -17.06 4.04 -6.27
CA LYS A 250 -17.94 5.19 -6.52
C LYS A 250 -18.27 5.93 -5.24
N ALA A 251 -18.56 5.21 -4.16
CA ALA A 251 -18.86 5.80 -2.85
C ALA A 251 -17.69 6.61 -2.28
N GLU A 252 -16.46 6.23 -2.59
CA GLU A 252 -15.22 6.88 -2.13
C GLU A 252 -14.62 7.86 -3.16
N GLY A 253 -15.24 7.99 -4.34
CA GLY A 253 -14.76 8.86 -5.41
C GLY A 253 -13.49 8.36 -6.11
N ARG A 254 -13.28 7.04 -6.14
CA ARG A 254 -12.06 6.35 -6.58
C ARG A 254 -12.22 5.57 -7.90
N LEU A 255 -13.27 5.84 -8.69
CA LEU A 255 -13.49 5.17 -9.98
C LEU A 255 -12.32 5.35 -10.96
N SER A 256 -11.69 6.53 -10.99
CA SER A 256 -10.51 6.78 -11.82
C SER A 256 -9.30 5.95 -11.40
N ILE A 257 -9.16 5.63 -10.11
CA ILE A 257 -8.11 4.77 -9.56
C ILE A 257 -8.37 3.32 -9.94
N GLY A 258 -9.62 2.85 -9.84
CA GLY A 258 -9.99 1.51 -10.32
C GLY A 258 -9.72 1.34 -11.83
N SER A 259 -10.13 2.33 -12.63
CA SER A 259 -9.86 2.38 -14.07
C SER A 259 -8.35 2.39 -14.37
N GLN A 260 -7.56 3.18 -13.62
CA GLN A 260 -6.10 3.18 -13.72
C GLN A 260 -5.50 1.78 -13.51
N ALA A 261 -5.91 1.08 -12.46
CA ALA A 261 -5.38 -0.24 -12.12
C ALA A 261 -5.68 -1.27 -13.23
N LEU A 262 -6.91 -1.26 -13.77
CA LEU A 262 -7.33 -2.15 -14.86
C LEU A 262 -6.55 -1.90 -16.16
N TYR A 263 -6.32 -0.63 -16.50
CA TYR A 263 -5.46 -0.27 -17.64
C TYR A 263 -4.04 -0.82 -17.48
N LEU A 264 -3.42 -0.56 -16.32
CA LEU A 264 -2.06 -1.03 -16.04
C LEU A 264 -1.96 -2.56 -16.05
N ALA A 265 -2.91 -3.25 -15.40
CA ALA A 265 -2.93 -4.71 -15.32
C ALA A 265 -3.14 -5.35 -16.71
N SER A 266 -4.09 -4.83 -17.49
CA SER A 266 -4.33 -5.28 -18.86
C SER A 266 -3.10 -5.07 -19.77
N GLU A 267 -2.46 -3.90 -19.74
CA GLU A 267 -1.37 -3.58 -20.67
C GLU A 267 -0.03 -4.22 -20.27
N LEU A 268 0.27 -4.31 -18.98
CA LEU A 268 1.57 -4.78 -18.49
C LEU A 268 1.59 -6.28 -18.20
N LEU A 269 0.48 -6.82 -17.66
CA LEU A 269 0.38 -8.21 -17.18
C LEU A 269 -0.55 -9.07 -18.03
N ASN A 270 -1.21 -8.50 -19.05
CA ASN A 270 -2.21 -9.19 -19.86
C ASN A 270 -3.31 -9.83 -19.00
N THR A 271 -3.77 -9.11 -17.98
CA THR A 271 -4.88 -9.53 -17.13
C THR A 271 -6.15 -9.72 -17.97
N PRO A 272 -6.83 -10.87 -17.86
CA PRO A 272 -8.04 -11.15 -18.63
C PRO A 272 -9.19 -10.33 -18.05
N LEU A 273 -9.53 -9.23 -18.72
CA LEU A 273 -10.70 -8.42 -18.35
C LEU A 273 -11.92 -8.91 -19.13
N ASP A 274 -12.90 -9.44 -18.41
CA ASP A 274 -14.22 -9.76 -18.95
C ASP A 274 -15.07 -8.50 -19.19
N VAL A 275 -16.34 -8.69 -19.55
CA VAL A 275 -17.27 -7.59 -19.84
C VAL A 275 -17.52 -6.70 -18.62
N GLU A 276 -17.55 -7.25 -17.40
CA GLU A 276 -17.83 -6.48 -16.19
C GLU A 276 -16.63 -5.61 -15.81
N TYR A 277 -15.41 -6.15 -15.87
CA TYR A 277 -14.19 -5.37 -15.63
C TYR A 277 -13.99 -4.29 -16.70
N ARG A 278 -14.28 -4.58 -17.98
CA ARG A 278 -14.19 -3.58 -19.05
C ARG A 278 -15.20 -2.45 -18.86
N SER A 279 -16.42 -2.79 -18.41
CA SER A 279 -17.42 -1.81 -18.02
C SER A 279 -16.90 -0.89 -16.92
N LEU A 280 -16.37 -1.45 -15.82
CA LEU A 280 -15.77 -0.70 -14.71
C LEU A 280 -14.60 0.19 -15.17
N MET A 281 -13.71 -0.34 -16.01
CA MET A 281 -12.59 0.41 -16.60
C MET A 281 -13.08 1.62 -17.41
N SER A 282 -14.18 1.47 -18.15
CA SER A 282 -14.73 2.52 -19.02
C SER A 282 -15.38 3.69 -18.25
N LEU A 283 -15.81 3.49 -16.99
CA LEU A 283 -16.51 4.52 -16.19
C LEU A 283 -15.69 5.78 -15.91
N SER A 284 -14.37 5.71 -16.05
CA SER A 284 -13.46 6.85 -15.91
C SER A 284 -12.34 6.83 -16.94
N ASP A 285 -12.66 6.35 -18.15
CA ASP A 285 -11.73 5.96 -19.21
C ASP A 285 -10.56 6.94 -19.43
N ARG A 286 -10.86 8.18 -19.85
CA ARG A 286 -9.83 9.20 -20.15
C ARG A 286 -8.91 9.49 -18.95
N THR A 287 -9.49 9.60 -17.76
CA THR A 287 -8.73 9.92 -16.54
C THR A 287 -7.92 8.72 -16.07
N GLY A 288 -8.52 7.53 -16.06
CA GLY A 288 -7.85 6.28 -15.70
C GLY A 288 -6.66 5.98 -16.59
N LYS A 289 -6.83 6.09 -17.93
CA LYS A 289 -5.75 5.91 -18.90
C LYS A 289 -4.62 6.92 -18.71
N ARG A 290 -4.94 8.20 -18.46
CA ARG A 290 -3.93 9.22 -18.17
C ARG A 290 -3.13 8.89 -16.91
N LEU A 291 -3.82 8.49 -15.83
CA LEU A 291 -3.16 8.10 -14.59
C LEU A 291 -2.31 6.83 -14.79
N ALA A 292 -2.77 5.87 -15.59
CA ALA A 292 -2.01 4.67 -15.94
C ALA A 292 -0.69 5.03 -16.63
N ASN A 293 -0.72 5.94 -17.61
CA ASN A 293 0.50 6.43 -18.26
C ASN A 293 1.47 7.12 -17.30
N GLU A 294 0.98 7.86 -16.29
CA GLU A 294 1.83 8.46 -15.25
C GLU A 294 2.41 7.39 -14.32
N GLY A 295 1.61 6.39 -13.92
CA GLY A 295 2.07 5.25 -13.10
C GLY A 295 3.13 4.39 -13.79
N ALA A 296 2.98 4.12 -15.08
CA ALA A 296 3.94 3.36 -15.87
C ALA A 296 5.32 4.06 -15.95
N LYS A 297 5.35 5.39 -15.96
CA LYS A 297 6.62 6.16 -15.88
C LYS A 297 7.32 5.93 -14.54
N PHE A 298 6.60 6.01 -13.43
CA PHE A 298 7.18 5.76 -12.11
C PHE A 298 7.72 4.33 -11.95
N MET A 299 7.11 3.34 -12.60
CA MET A 299 7.66 1.97 -12.65
C MET A 299 9.00 1.93 -13.36
N ASN A 300 9.08 2.60 -14.52
CA ASN A 300 10.26 2.58 -15.38
C ASN A 300 11.43 3.37 -14.78
N ASP A 301 11.16 4.43 -14.03
CA ASP A 301 12.19 5.30 -13.44
C ASP A 301 13.01 4.59 -12.32
N MET A 302 12.60 3.39 -11.89
CA MET A 302 13.28 2.57 -10.86
C MET A 302 13.61 3.32 -9.56
N LEU A 303 12.77 4.27 -9.17
CA LEU A 303 12.97 5.08 -7.97
C LEU A 303 12.75 4.27 -6.69
N GLU A 304 13.55 4.52 -5.65
CA GLU A 304 13.29 3.94 -4.33
C GLU A 304 11.94 4.38 -3.75
N SER A 305 11.57 5.64 -4.05
CA SER A 305 10.30 6.28 -3.75
C SER A 305 10.05 7.41 -4.75
N PRO A 306 8.83 7.57 -5.30
CA PRO A 306 8.50 8.71 -6.15
C PRO A 306 8.30 10.02 -5.36
N ALA A 307 8.37 10.00 -4.02
CA ALA A 307 8.05 11.12 -3.14
C ALA A 307 8.83 12.42 -3.45
N ASP A 308 10.07 12.29 -3.93
CA ASP A 308 10.97 13.41 -4.19
C ASP A 308 10.73 14.06 -5.56
N MET A 309 9.90 13.45 -6.42
CA MET A 309 9.56 14.02 -7.71
C MET A 309 8.45 15.06 -7.60
N LYS A 310 8.65 16.22 -8.23
CA LYS A 310 7.59 17.23 -8.39
C LYS A 310 6.36 16.67 -9.14
N SER A 311 6.59 15.82 -10.14
CA SER A 311 5.53 15.15 -10.90
C SER A 311 4.65 14.26 -10.02
N TYR A 312 5.22 13.64 -8.97
CA TYR A 312 4.48 12.78 -8.06
C TYR A 312 3.46 13.55 -7.21
N GLN A 313 3.82 14.74 -6.71
CA GLN A 313 2.86 15.58 -5.98
C GLN A 313 1.68 16.01 -6.87
N SER A 314 1.95 16.34 -8.14
CA SER A 314 0.91 16.62 -9.14
C SER A 314 0.04 15.38 -9.39
N TYR A 315 0.67 14.21 -9.53
CA TYR A 315 -0.02 12.93 -9.70
C TYR A 315 -0.94 12.61 -8.52
N LEU A 316 -0.46 12.69 -7.27
CA LEU A 316 -1.26 12.48 -6.05
C LEU A 316 -2.47 13.42 -6.00
N PHE A 317 -2.30 14.68 -6.42
CA PHE A 317 -3.42 15.62 -6.50
C PHE A 317 -4.45 15.22 -7.58
N LYS A 318 -4.02 14.62 -8.70
CA LYS A 318 -4.92 14.13 -9.75
C LYS A 318 -5.72 12.90 -9.34
N LEU A 319 -5.22 12.08 -8.40
CA LEU A 319 -5.95 10.92 -7.86
C LEU A 319 -7.23 11.32 -7.12
N ARG A 320 -7.29 12.55 -6.60
CA ARG A 320 -8.42 13.04 -5.82
C ARG A 320 -9.62 13.34 -6.71
N SER A 321 -10.80 12.95 -6.24
CA SER A 321 -12.08 13.43 -6.77
C SER A 321 -12.21 14.95 -6.62
N THR A 322 -13.14 15.55 -7.36
CA THR A 322 -13.42 17.00 -7.25
C THR A 322 -13.75 17.40 -5.82
N LYS A 323 -14.54 16.59 -5.10
CA LYS A 323 -14.89 16.83 -3.68
C LYS A 323 -13.65 16.78 -2.78
N GLN A 324 -12.80 15.76 -2.94
CA GLN A 324 -11.54 15.66 -2.17
C GLN A 324 -10.56 16.80 -2.47
N LYS A 325 -10.54 17.32 -3.70
CA LYS A 325 -9.76 18.51 -4.04
C LYS A 325 -10.25 19.74 -3.25
N TRP A 326 -11.55 19.94 -3.17
CA TRP A 326 -12.14 21.01 -2.33
C TRP A 326 -11.80 20.83 -0.85
N PHE A 327 -12.00 19.63 -0.29
CA PHE A 327 -11.64 19.34 1.10
C PHE A 327 -10.15 19.57 1.38
N PHE A 328 -9.27 19.17 0.47
CA PHE A 328 -7.83 19.41 0.62
C PHE A 328 -7.47 20.89 0.79
N PHE A 329 -8.17 21.80 0.10
CA PHE A 329 -7.96 23.24 0.31
C PHE A 329 -8.52 23.71 1.65
N ILE A 330 -9.69 23.23 2.05
CA ILE A 330 -10.32 23.56 3.34
C ILE A 330 -9.46 23.09 4.51
N GLU A 331 -8.94 21.86 4.47
CA GLU A 331 -8.08 21.31 5.53
C GLU A 331 -6.79 22.09 5.73
N ARG A 332 -6.31 22.76 4.68
CA ARG A 332 -5.11 23.60 4.77
C ARG A 332 -5.34 24.84 5.64
N LEU A 333 -6.60 25.24 5.82
CA LEU A 333 -7.02 26.31 6.72
C LEU A 333 -7.08 25.85 8.19
N TYR A 334 -7.08 24.53 8.46
CA TYR A 334 -7.08 24.02 9.82
C TYR A 334 -5.69 24.10 10.47
N PRO A 335 -5.64 24.39 11.79
CA PRO A 335 -4.40 24.42 12.55
C PRO A 335 -3.61 23.10 12.46
N SER A 336 -2.30 23.21 12.49
CA SER A 336 -1.34 22.10 12.51
C SER A 336 -0.68 21.97 13.87
N THR A 337 -0.18 20.78 14.18
CA THR A 337 0.68 20.56 15.37
C THR A 337 1.85 21.53 15.38
N TRP A 338 2.47 21.78 14.22
CA TRP A 338 3.50 22.82 14.06
C TRP A 338 3.02 24.23 14.46
N ASP A 339 1.76 24.60 14.23
CA ASP A 339 1.26 25.91 14.65
C ASP A 339 1.22 26.01 16.18
N VAL A 340 0.85 24.91 16.84
CA VAL A 340 0.85 24.79 18.30
C VAL A 340 2.27 24.83 18.85
N ASP A 341 3.21 24.14 18.19
CA ASP A 341 4.61 24.12 18.62
C ASP A 341 5.29 25.50 18.46
N GLN A 342 4.93 26.28 17.45
CA GLN A 342 5.53 27.59 17.21
C GLN A 342 4.89 28.71 18.02
N LEU A 343 3.59 28.63 18.27
CA LEU A 343 2.85 29.63 19.03
C LEU A 343 1.91 28.92 20.00
N PRO A 344 2.43 28.39 21.13
CA PRO A 344 1.61 27.67 22.10
C PRO A 344 0.62 28.61 22.76
N LEU A 345 -0.64 28.54 22.34
CA LEU A 345 -1.76 29.25 22.97
C LEU A 345 -2.37 28.44 24.12
N PRO A 346 -3.00 29.07 25.13
CA PRO A 346 -3.88 28.38 26.08
C PRO A 346 -5.07 27.71 25.35
N ARG A 347 -5.62 26.62 25.91
CA ARG A 347 -6.75 25.88 25.28
C ARG A 347 -7.96 26.77 24.95
N SER A 348 -8.25 27.78 25.78
CA SER A 348 -9.33 28.74 25.55
C SER A 348 -9.13 29.62 24.30
N LEU A 349 -7.89 29.76 23.83
CA LEU A 349 -7.52 30.59 22.68
C LEU A 349 -7.22 29.78 21.42
N PHE A 350 -7.44 28.46 21.43
CA PHE A 350 -7.17 27.62 20.25
C PHE A 350 -7.96 28.02 19.00
N PHE A 351 -9.12 28.67 19.16
CA PHE A 351 -9.87 29.19 18.03
C PHE A 351 -9.09 30.25 17.23
N LEU A 352 -8.13 30.94 17.85
CA LEU A 352 -7.28 31.95 17.19
C LEU A 352 -6.32 31.34 16.17
N TYR A 353 -6.02 30.03 16.23
CA TYR A 353 -5.18 29.42 15.20
C TYR A 353 -5.81 29.46 13.80
N PHE A 354 -7.15 29.51 13.70
CA PHE A 354 -7.83 29.61 12.40
C PHE A 354 -7.52 30.94 11.68
N PRO A 355 -7.76 32.14 12.27
CA PRO A 355 -7.37 33.41 11.66
C PRO A 355 -5.84 33.61 11.60
N LEU A 356 -5.07 33.03 12.52
CA LEU A 356 -3.61 33.15 12.52
C LEU A 356 -2.93 32.25 11.47
N ARG A 357 -3.63 31.27 10.91
CA ARG A 357 -3.04 30.25 10.04
C ARG A 357 -2.34 30.80 8.78
N PRO A 358 -2.90 31.78 8.03
CA PRO A 358 -2.20 32.35 6.87
C PRO A 358 -0.85 32.96 7.25
N PHE A 359 -0.79 33.63 8.41
CA PHE A 359 0.42 34.26 8.94
C PHE A 359 1.45 33.22 9.40
N LEU A 360 1.02 32.20 10.16
CA LEU A 360 1.90 31.11 10.60
C LEU A 360 2.43 30.28 9.41
N TRP A 361 1.60 30.06 8.39
CA TRP A 361 2.02 29.39 7.17
C TRP A 361 3.06 30.20 6.38
N PHE A 362 2.89 31.52 6.28
CA PHE A 362 3.86 32.41 5.63
C PHE A 362 5.17 32.47 6.42
N TRP A 363 5.11 32.61 7.74
CA TRP A 363 6.27 32.54 8.64
C TRP A 363 7.04 31.22 8.44
N ARG A 364 6.33 30.08 8.35
CA ARG A 364 6.96 28.78 8.08
C ARG A 364 7.78 28.78 6.79
N ARG A 365 7.27 29.40 5.72
CA ARG A 365 7.99 29.48 4.45
C ARG A 365 9.24 30.33 4.57
N ILE A 366 9.17 31.48 5.25
CA ILE A 366 10.33 32.35 5.47
C ILE A 366 11.41 31.63 6.29
N LYS A 367 11.05 30.97 7.41
CA LYS A 367 12.00 30.20 8.23
C LYS A 367 12.68 29.07 7.46
N ARG A 368 11.95 28.39 6.56
CA ARG A 368 12.54 27.34 5.71
C ARG A 368 13.56 27.92 4.72
N TYR A 369 13.28 29.05 4.10
CA TYR A 369 14.24 29.71 3.21
C TYR A 369 15.51 30.16 3.95
N THR A 370 15.38 30.73 5.15
CA THR A 370 16.53 31.18 5.95
C THR A 370 17.42 30.04 6.47
N VAL A 371 16.85 28.87 6.78
CA VAL A 371 17.64 27.67 7.12
C VAL A 371 18.36 27.08 5.90
N THR A 372 17.78 27.21 4.70
CA THR A 372 18.42 26.68 3.48
C THR A 372 19.54 27.59 2.95
N GLU A 373 19.51 28.89 3.25
CA GLU A 373 20.60 29.83 2.93
C GLU A 373 21.76 29.75 3.94
N ARG A 374 21.48 29.50 5.23
CA ARG A 374 22.54 29.35 6.25
C ARG A 374 23.29 28.02 6.21
N GLY A 375 22.82 27.05 5.43
CA GLY A 375 23.51 25.78 5.17
C GLY A 375 24.41 25.78 3.93
N LYS A 376 24.60 26.95 3.30
CA LYS A 376 25.57 27.19 2.22
C LYS A 376 26.53 28.32 2.61
N VAL A 377 27.32 28.10 3.66
CA VAL A 377 28.59 28.80 3.89
C VAL A 377 29.60 27.77 4.37
#